data_AF-A0A7V0IA30-F1
#
_entry.id   AF-A0A7V0IA30-F1
#
_cell.length_a   1.000
_cell.length_b   1.000
_cell.length_c   1.000
_cell.angle_alpha   90.00
_cell.angle_beta   90.00
_cell.angle_gamma   90.00
#
_symmetry.space_group_name_H-M   'P 1'
#
loop_
_entity.id
_entity.type
_entity.pdbx_description
1 polymer ?
#
loop_
_entity_poly.entity_id
_entity_poly.type
_entity_poly.pdbx_seq_one_letter_code
_entity_poly.pdbx_strand_id
1 'polypeptide(L)' 'MLTQETFCQVTNLIYKYSGVKLEEKKKYLVEHRVTEHMRELGLSSLKDYVLELKLNPNCLRDLVS' A
#
# COMPACT_ATOMS: atom_id res chain seq x y z
N MET A 1 6.80 -2.80 11.15
CA MET A 1 5.90 -3.94 10.92
C MET A 1 4.55 -3.42 10.48
N LEU A 2 4.07 -3.90 9.34
CA LEU A 2 2.75 -3.61 8.80
C LEU A 2 1.70 -4.37 9.63
N THR A 3 0.79 -3.63 10.27
CA THR A 3 -0.32 -4.27 10.99
C THR A 3 -1.25 -4.98 10.01
N GLN A 4 -1.95 -6.02 10.47
CA GLN A 4 -2.89 -6.76 9.61
C GLN A 4 -4.03 -5.87 9.08
N GLU A 5 -4.47 -4.90 9.88
CA GLU A 5 -5.48 -3.92 9.46
C GLU A 5 -4.98 -3.03 8.32
N THR A 6 -3.76 -2.48 8.43
CA THR A 6 -3.16 -1.67 7.37
C THR A 6 -2.91 -2.49 6.10
N PHE A 7 -2.46 -3.73 6.25
CA PHE A 7 -2.31 -4.66 5.12
C PHE A 7 -3.64 -4.87 4.38
N CYS A 8 -4.72 -5.11 5.11
CA CYS A 8 -6.04 -5.30 4.54
C CYS A 8 -6.52 -4.02 3.83
N GLN A 9 -6.28 -2.85 4.41
CA GLN A 9 -6.64 -1.57 3.77
C GLN A 9 -5.87 -1.35 2.46
N VAL A 10 -4.55 -1.53 2.45
CA VAL A 10 -3.72 -1.32 1.25
C VAL A 10 -4.08 -2.31 0.14
N THR A 11 -4.22 -3.60 0.47
CA THR A 11 -4.58 -4.62 -0.52
C THR A 11 -5.99 -4.43 -1.08
N ASN A 12 -6.94 -3.95 -0.27
CA ASN A 12 -8.27 -3.59 -0.75
C ASN A 12 -8.24 -2.38 -1.70
N LEU A 13 -7.41 -1.37 -1.43
CA LEU A 13 -7.22 -0.23 -2.34
C LEU A 13 -6.62 -0.68 -3.68
N ILE A 14 -5.58 -1.51 -3.64
CA ILE A 14 -4.94 -2.08 -4.83
C ILE A 14 -5.96 -2.89 -5.65
N TYR A 15 -6.76 -3.73 -4.99
CA TYR A 15 -7.80 -4.51 -5.64
C TYR A 15 -8.87 -3.62 -6.30
N LYS A 16 -9.34 -2.57 -5.60
CA LYS A 16 -10.31 -1.62 -6.16
C LYS A 16 -9.77 -0.87 -7.38
N TYR A 17 -8.47 -0.57 -7.42
CA TYR A 17 -7.85 0.17 -8.50
C TYR A 17 -7.48 -0.69 -9.71
N SER A 18 -6.88 -1.86 -9.47
CA SER A 18 -6.28 -2.70 -10.52
C SER A 18 -7.03 -4.00 -10.80
N GLY A 19 -7.98 -4.38 -9.95
CA GLY A 19 -8.60 -5.71 -9.96
C GLY A 19 -7.68 -6.83 -9.44
N VAL A 20 -6.42 -6.52 -9.07
CA VAL A 20 -5.45 -7.52 -8.64
C VAL A 20 -5.66 -7.88 -7.17
N LYS A 21 -5.93 -9.16 -6.92
CA LYS A 21 -6.02 -9.70 -5.56
C LYS A 21 -4.64 -10.11 -5.06
N LEU A 22 -4.14 -9.42 -4.05
CA LEU A 22 -2.91 -9.79 -3.35
C LEU A 22 -3.25 -10.80 -2.25
N GLU A 23 -2.75 -12.02 -2.40
CA GLU A 23 -2.91 -13.07 -1.40
C GLU A 23 -2.02 -12.84 -0.17
N GLU A 24 -2.49 -13.29 0.99
CA GLU A 24 -1.81 -13.10 2.28
C GLU A 24 -0.41 -13.74 2.32
N LYS A 25 -0.18 -14.81 1.56
CA LYS A 25 1.14 -15.43 1.37
C LYS A 25 2.18 -14.48 0.75
N LYS A 26 1.75 -13.39 0.12
CA LYS A 26 2.60 -12.32 -0.44
C LYS A 26 2.74 -11.12 0.50
N LYS A 27 2.31 -11.23 1.77
CA LYS A 27 2.36 -10.13 2.76
C LYS A 27 3.74 -9.51 2.88
N TYR A 28 4.80 -10.31 2.92
CA TYR A 28 6.18 -9.83 2.95
C TYR A 28 6.52 -8.94 1.74
N LEU A 29 6.08 -9.32 0.54
CA LEU A 29 6.35 -8.56 -0.69
C LEU A 29 5.60 -7.23 -0.69
N VAL A 30 4.36 -7.23 -0.21
CA VAL A 30 3.57 -6.00 -0.05
C VAL A 30 4.17 -5.11 1.03
N GLU A 31 4.61 -5.67 2.16
CA GLU A 31 5.28 -4.93 3.21
C GLU A 31 6.57 -4.29 2.70
N HIS A 32 7.39 -5.01 1.92
CA HIS A 32 8.60 -4.46 1.30
C HIS A 32 8.27 -3.32 0.34
N ARG A 33 7.34 -3.52 -0.61
CA ARG A 33 6.94 -2.47 -1.57
C ARG A 33 6.37 -1.23 -0.89
N VAL A 34 5.49 -1.41 0.10
CA VAL A 34 4.93 -0.31 0.88
C VAL A 34 6.02 0.44 1.64
N THR A 35 6.97 -0.28 2.25
CA THR A 35 8.06 0.35 3.01
C THR A 35 8.97 1.18 2.11
N GLU A 36 9.35 0.65 0.95
CA GLU A 36 10.17 1.39 -0.02
C GLU A 36 9.43 2.61 -0.56
N HIS A 37 8.17 2.45 -0.99
CA HIS A 37 7.38 3.55 -1.52
C HIS A 37 7.10 4.64 -0.47
N MET A 38 6.84 4.26 0.79
CA MET A 38 6.76 5.22 1.90
C MET A 38 8.05 6.01 2.07
N ARG A 39 9.20 5.35 1.95
CA ARG A 39 10.51 6.00 2.05
C ARG A 39 10.73 6.99 0.91
N GLU A 40 10.32 6.66 -0.31
CA GLU A 40 10.38 7.56 -1.47
C GLU A 40 9.50 8.81 -1.30
N LEU A 41 8.33 8.63 -0.68
CA LEU A 41 7.41 9.73 -0.34
C LEU A 41 7.82 10.52 0.92
N GLY A 42 8.88 10.08 1.62
CA GLY A 42 9.31 10.69 2.89
C GLY A 42 8.34 10.46 4.06
N LEU A 43 7.45 9.46 3.95
CA LEU A 43 6.44 9.14 4.95
C LEU A 43 6.96 8.13 5.97
N SER A 44 6.81 8.45 7.25
CA SER A 44 7.16 7.57 8.37
C SER A 44 5.95 6.97 9.08
N SER A 45 4.74 7.43 8.73
CA SER A 45 3.47 7.00 9.32
C SER A 45 2.65 6.19 8.32
N LEU A 46 2.32 4.96 8.70
CA LEU A 46 1.43 4.09 7.90
C LEU A 46 0.03 4.71 7.73
N LYS A 47 -0.42 5.52 8.69
CA LYS A 47 -1.71 6.20 8.61
C LYS A 47 -1.70 7.28 7.53
N ASP A 48 -0.66 8.12 7.50
CA ASP A 48 -0.46 9.11 6.44
C ASP A 48 -0.36 8.43 5.08
N TYR A 49 0.40 7.34 5.00
CA TYR A 49 0.52 6.58 3.76
C TYR A 49 -0.83 6.07 3.23
N VAL A 50 -1.68 5.51 4.10
CA VAL A 50 -3.03 5.07 3.70
C VAL A 50 -3.92 6.26 3.31
N LEU A 51 -3.76 7.42 3.93
CA LEU A 51 -4.48 8.63 3.55
C LEU A 51 -4.04 9.13 2.17
N GLU A 52 -2.73 9.19 1.92
CA GLU A 52 -2.16 9.55 0.62
C GLU A 52 -2.65 8.63 -0.50
N LEU A 53 -2.67 7.31 -0.25
CA LEU A 53 -3.23 6.34 -1.20
C LEU A 53 -4.73 6.56 -1.49
N LYS A 54 -5.50 7.08 -0.54
CA LYS A 54 -6.94 7.37 -0.71
C LYS A 54 -7.18 8.70 -1.42
N LEU A 55 -6.35 9.70 -1.16
CA LEU A 55 -6.51 11.06 -1.66
C LEU A 55 -5.86 11.23 -3.04
N ASN A 56 -4.78 10.51 -3.32
CA ASN A 56 -4.00 10.66 -4.55
C ASN A 56 -3.98 9.34 -5.36
N PRO A 57 -4.78 9.24 -6.44
CA PRO A 57 -4.82 8.03 -7.27
C PRO A 57 -3.52 7.78 -8.05
N ASN A 58 -2.65 8.78 -8.22
CA ASN A 58 -1.32 8.58 -8.81
C ASN A 58 -0.39 7.83 -7.86
N CYS A 59 -0.45 8.12 -6.56
CA CYS A 59 0.30 7.39 -5.53
C CYS A 59 -0.06 5.89 -5.56
N LEU A 60 -1.33 5.57 -5.79
CA LEU A 60 -1.77 4.18 -5.93
C LEU A 60 -1.27 3.53 -7.22
N ARG A 61 -1.14 4.31 -8.31
CA ARG A 61 -0.55 3.85 -9.57
C ARG A 61 0.92 3.50 -9.38
N ASP A 62 1.72 4.40 -8.79
CA ASP A 62 3.15 4.19 -8.56
C ASP A 62 3.44 2.96 -7.68
N LEU A 63 2.60 2.69 -6.67
CA LEU A 63 2.72 1.49 -5.84
C LEU A 63 2.51 0.17 -6.64
N VAL A 64 1.60 0.20 -7.62
CA VAL A 64 1.17 -0.96 -8.42
C VAL A 64 2.03 -1.14 -9.68
N SER A 65 2.65 -0.06 -10.16
CA SER A 65 3.55 -0.07 -11.31
C SER A 65 4.84 -0.87 -11.06
#